data_AF-A0AA43TKK5-F1
#
_entry.id   AF-A0AA43TKK5-F1
#
_cell.length_a   1.000
_cell.length_b   1.000
_cell.length_c   1.000
_cell.angle_alpha   90.00
_cell.angle_beta   90.00
_cell.angle_gamma   90.00
#
_symmetry.space_group_name_H-M   'P 1'
#
loop_
_entity.id
_entity.type
_entity.pdbx_description
1 polymer ?
#
loop_
_entity_poly.entity_id
_entity_poly.type
_entity_poly.pdbx_seq_one_letter_code
_entity_poly.pdbx_strand_id
1 'polypeptide(L)'
;MITVEIDSSRIQAELNQLLQRSGNLAPALREIGEDLKESTQQRFASQTAPDGSAWLGNADTTIARKGRSQPLTEHGTLGNTIGYQLLGGDGVQIGSPLEYAAMMQFGGTQSEFPNLWGDIPARPFLGISSEDEDNILALLARHLQN
;
A
#
# COMPACT_ATOMS: atom_id res chain seq x y z
N MET A 1 -4.59 -15.61 3.56
CA MET A 1 -4.51 -14.38 4.38
C MET A 1 -3.04 -14.22 4.74
N ILE A 2 -2.35 -13.24 4.16
CA ILE A 2 -0.95 -12.97 4.47
C ILE A 2 -0.95 -11.82 5.47
N THR A 3 -0.35 -12.03 6.64
CA THR A 3 -0.20 -11.03 7.69
C THR A 3 1.15 -10.35 7.48
N VAL A 4 1.14 -9.05 7.20
CA VAL A 4 2.36 -8.23 7.26
C VAL A 4 2.48 -7.77 8.71
N GLU A 5 3.46 -8.28 9.45
CA GLU A 5 3.78 -7.80 10.80
C GLU A 5 4.51 -6.47 10.69
N ILE A 6 3.74 -5.39 10.74
CA ILE A 6 4.27 -4.06 11.03
C ILE A 6 4.39 -4.00 12.55
N ASP A 7 5.53 -3.53 13.09
CA ASP A 7 5.65 -3.13 14.50
C ASP A 7 4.74 -1.93 14.74
N SER A 8 3.45 -2.25 14.82
CA SER A 8 2.35 -1.33 14.93
C SER A 8 2.06 -1.03 16.39
N SER A 9 2.88 -1.50 17.33
CA SER A 9 2.69 -1.32 18.76
C SER A 9 2.60 0.16 19.14
N ARG A 10 3.44 1.00 18.52
CA ARG A 10 3.42 2.45 18.69
C ARG A 10 2.13 3.08 18.14
N ILE A 11 1.77 2.79 16.90
CA ILE A 11 0.55 3.29 16.27
C ILE A 11 -0.70 2.85 17.06
N GLN A 12 -0.75 1.58 17.49
CA GLN A 12 -1.84 1.05 18.31
C GLN A 12 -1.93 1.76 19.67
N ALA A 13 -0.79 2.03 20.31
CA ALA A 13 -0.78 2.76 21.58
C ALA A 13 -1.34 4.18 21.41
N GLU A 14 -0.92 4.91 20.37
CA GLU A 14 -1.41 6.27 20.09
C GLU A 14 -2.90 6.29 19.69
N LEU A 15 -3.35 5.33 18.86
CA LEU A 15 -4.78 5.17 18.55
C LEU A 15 -5.60 4.89 19.81
N ASN A 16 -5.13 4.03 20.71
CA ASN A 16 -5.81 3.76 21.98
C ASN A 16 -5.87 5.00 22.87
N GLN A 17 -4.79 5.78 22.96
CA GLN A 17 -4.80 7.04 23.71
C GLN A 17 -5.77 8.05 23.11
N LEU A 18 -5.80 8.18 21.77
CA LEU A 18 -6.71 9.09 21.10
C LEU A 18 -8.16 8.68 21.33
N LEU A 19 -8.46 7.39 21.22
CA LEU A 19 -9.80 6.86 21.49
C LEU A 19 -10.24 7.14 22.93
N GLN A 20 -9.34 6.99 23.90
CA GLN A 20 -9.63 7.27 25.32
C GLN A 20 -9.90 8.75 25.59
N ARG A 21 -9.24 9.68 24.88
CA ARG A 21 -9.41 11.13 25.09
C ARG A 21 -10.57 11.72 24.29
N SER A 22 -10.67 11.38 23.01
CA SER A 22 -11.63 12.01 22.08
C SER A 22 -12.92 11.19 21.91
N GLY A 23 -12.89 9.89 22.21
CA GLY A 23 -13.99 8.96 21.91
C GLY A 23 -14.26 8.74 20.43
N ASN A 24 -13.44 9.32 19.53
CA ASN A 24 -13.66 9.29 18.08
C ASN A 24 -12.34 9.33 17.30
N LEU A 25 -12.02 8.22 16.63
CA LEU A 25 -10.83 8.10 15.77
C LEU A 25 -11.10 8.53 14.32
N ALA A 26 -12.35 8.69 13.90
CA ALA A 26 -12.71 8.90 12.51
C ALA A 26 -12.04 10.13 11.85
N PRO A 27 -11.80 11.26 12.54
CA PRO A 27 -11.02 12.36 11.97
C PRO A 27 -9.58 11.95 11.65
N ALA A 28 -8.86 11.38 12.62
CA ALA A 28 -7.48 10.96 12.44
C ALA A 28 -7.35 9.83 11.41
N LEU A 29 -8.23 8.82 11.46
CA LEU A 29 -8.22 7.70 10.50
C LEU A 29 -8.48 8.15 9.06
N ARG A 30 -9.26 9.22 8.85
CA ARG A 30 -9.48 9.77 7.51
C ARG A 30 -8.22 10.41 6.95
N GLU A 31 -7.53 11.22 7.77
CA GLU A 31 -6.26 11.82 7.36
C GLU A 31 -5.20 10.73 7.12
N ILE A 32 -5.09 9.72 7.99
CA ILE A 32 -4.19 8.57 7.78
C ILE A 32 -4.51 7.85 6.47
N GLY A 33 -5.79 7.67 6.16
CA GLY A 33 -6.23 7.04 4.91
C GLY A 33 -5.82 7.81 3.66
N GLU A 34 -5.95 9.14 3.68
CA GLU A 34 -5.49 10.00 2.58
C GLU A 34 -3.95 9.96 2.44
N ASP A 35 -3.21 10.09 3.54
CA ASP A 35 -1.74 10.07 3.53
C ASP A 35 -1.21 8.73 2.97
N LEU A 36 -1.75 7.60 3.44
CA LEU A 36 -1.36 6.27 2.95
C LEU A 36 -1.72 6.07 1.47
N LYS A 37 -2.85 6.61 1.02
CA LYS A 37 -3.25 6.58 -0.38
C LYS A 37 -2.26 7.37 -1.23
N GLU A 38 -1.90 8.57 -0.81
CA GLU A 38 -0.94 9.42 -1.52
C GLU A 38 0.44 8.77 -1.57
N SER A 39 0.96 8.31 -0.44
CA SER A 39 2.24 7.57 -0.36
C SER A 39 2.25 6.35 -1.28
N THR A 40 1.16 5.58 -1.29
CA THR A 40 1.01 4.43 -2.20
C THR A 40 1.01 4.87 -3.66
N GLN A 41 0.38 5.99 -4.02
CA GLN A 41 0.41 6.53 -5.38
C GLN A 41 1.81 7.00 -5.79
N GLN A 42 2.55 7.63 -4.87
CA GLN A 42 3.93 8.07 -5.10
C GLN A 42 4.88 6.90 -5.38
N ARG A 43 4.62 5.71 -4.82
CA ARG A 43 5.36 4.47 -5.12
C ARG A 43 5.25 4.05 -6.59
N PHE A 44 4.11 4.27 -7.23
CA PHE A 44 3.97 4.02 -8.68
C PHE A 44 4.79 5.02 -9.51
N ALA A 45 4.85 6.28 -9.07
CA ALA A 45 5.64 7.30 -9.75
C ALA A 45 7.15 7.06 -9.61
N SER A 46 7.60 6.70 -8.41
CA SER A 46 9.01 6.43 -8.09
C SER A 46 9.47 5.01 -8.44
N GLN A 47 8.54 4.09 -8.68
CA GLN A 47 8.78 2.65 -8.88
C GLN A 47 9.52 2.02 -7.69
N THR A 48 9.10 2.35 -6.48
CA THR A 48 9.69 1.86 -5.23
C THR A 48 8.66 1.14 -4.36
N ALA A 49 9.12 0.15 -3.61
CA ALA A 49 8.35 -0.54 -2.60
C ALA A 49 8.34 0.24 -1.27
N PRO A 50 7.44 -0.09 -0.32
CA PRO A 50 7.36 0.56 0.99
C PRO A 50 8.66 0.50 1.80
N ASP A 51 9.50 -0.50 1.56
CA ASP A 51 10.82 -0.64 2.19
C ASP A 51 11.92 0.21 1.52
N GLY A 52 11.57 0.97 0.48
CA GLY A 52 12.48 1.80 -0.31
C GLY A 52 13.21 1.06 -1.44
N SER A 53 13.02 -0.25 -1.59
CA SER A 53 13.63 -1.01 -2.70
C SER A 53 12.97 -0.67 -4.04
N ALA A 54 13.77 -0.63 -5.11
CA ALA A 54 13.23 -0.41 -6.46
C ALA A 54 12.49 -1.65 -6.97
N TRP A 55 11.34 -1.47 -7.64
CA TRP A 55 10.63 -2.58 -8.26
C TRP A 55 11.45 -3.21 -9.38
N LEU A 56 11.40 -4.54 -9.44
CA LEU A 56 11.98 -5.29 -10.54
C LEU A 56 11.26 -4.96 -11.86
N GLY A 57 12.05 -4.80 -12.92
CA GLY A 57 11.56 -4.60 -14.29
C GLY A 57 10.72 -5.79 -14.80
N ASN A 58 10.21 -5.66 -16.02
CA ASN A 58 9.58 -6.79 -16.70
C ASN A 58 10.64 -7.81 -17.14
N ALA A 59 10.33 -9.11 -17.06
CA ALA A 59 11.17 -10.16 -17.63
C ALA A 59 11.25 -10.05 -19.16
N ASP A 60 12.34 -10.53 -19.78
CA ASP A 60 12.57 -10.44 -21.23
C ASP A 60 11.43 -11.06 -22.06
N THR A 61 10.85 -12.17 -21.60
CA THR A 61 9.69 -12.80 -22.25
C THR A 61 8.46 -11.89 -22.26
N THR A 62 8.24 -11.17 -21.16
CA THR A 62 7.19 -10.16 -21.03
C THR A 62 7.49 -8.94 -21.90
N ILE A 63 8.73 -8.47 -21.94
CA ILE A 63 9.14 -7.34 -22.80
C ILE A 63 8.95 -7.71 -24.27
N ALA A 64 9.36 -8.91 -24.69
CA ALA A 64 9.22 -9.39 -26.06
C ALA A 64 7.75 -9.49 -26.52
N ARG A 65 6.83 -9.88 -25.63
CA ARG A 65 5.40 -9.95 -25.92
C ARG A 65 4.67 -8.61 -25.81
N LYS A 66 5.01 -7.81 -24.79
CA LYS A 66 4.36 -6.52 -24.48
C LYS A 66 4.93 -5.35 -25.31
N GLY A 67 6.15 -5.50 -25.83
CA GLY A 67 6.88 -4.47 -26.57
C GLY A 67 7.39 -3.31 -25.69
N ARG A 68 7.34 -3.43 -24.36
CA ARG A 68 7.71 -2.36 -23.40
C ARG A 68 8.33 -2.91 -22.12
N SER A 69 9.24 -2.14 -21.54
CA SER A 69 10.01 -2.52 -20.35
C SER A 69 9.38 -2.12 -19.01
N GLN A 70 8.50 -1.11 -19.00
CA GLN A 70 7.97 -0.57 -17.73
C GLN A 70 6.91 -1.48 -17.10
N PRO A 71 7.07 -1.88 -15.83
CA PRO A 71 6.02 -2.53 -15.07
C PRO A 71 5.01 -1.51 -14.53
N LEU A 72 3.76 -1.92 -14.35
CA LEU A 72 2.75 -1.22 -13.52
C LEU A 72 2.31 0.21 -13.90
N THR A 73 2.98 0.88 -14.82
CA THR A 73 2.74 2.30 -15.13
C THR A 73 2.12 2.55 -16.49
N GLU A 74 1.83 1.50 -17.27
CA GLU A 74 1.42 1.63 -18.69
C GLU A 74 0.25 2.59 -18.92
N HIS A 75 -0.77 2.52 -18.06
CA HIS A 75 -1.91 3.42 -18.08
C HIS A 75 -2.12 4.15 -16.73
N GLY A 76 -1.26 3.88 -15.74
CA GLY A 76 -1.41 4.38 -14.37
C GLY A 76 -2.67 3.90 -13.64
N THR A 77 -3.49 3.04 -14.25
CA THR A 77 -4.82 2.66 -13.72
C THR A 77 -4.74 2.06 -12.31
N LEU A 78 -3.77 1.20 -12.03
CA LEU A 78 -3.64 0.61 -10.70
C LEU A 78 -3.37 1.67 -9.63
N GLY A 79 -2.37 2.55 -9.83
CA GLY A 79 -2.10 3.66 -8.93
C GLY A 79 -3.29 4.63 -8.79
N ASN A 80 -3.96 4.95 -9.90
CA ASN A 80 -5.11 5.86 -9.92
C ASN A 80 -6.36 5.28 -9.25
N THR A 81 -6.43 3.97 -9.04
CA THR A 81 -7.55 3.28 -8.39
C THR A 81 -7.26 2.88 -6.95
N ILE A 82 -6.09 3.28 -6.41
CA ILE A 82 -5.83 3.14 -4.98
C ILE A 82 -6.81 4.03 -4.21
N GLY A 83 -7.48 3.42 -3.24
CA GLY A 83 -8.43 4.09 -2.37
C GLY A 83 -8.35 3.54 -0.96
N TYR A 84 -9.03 4.23 -0.05
CA TYR A 84 -9.19 3.78 1.32
C TYR A 84 -10.65 3.87 1.76
N GLN A 85 -10.99 3.14 2.83
CA GLN A 85 -12.29 3.18 3.48
C GLN A 85 -12.12 3.09 5.00
N LEU A 86 -12.97 3.80 5.74
CA LEU A 86 -13.05 3.64 7.19
C LEU A 86 -13.81 2.36 7.53
N LEU A 87 -13.32 1.62 8.52
CA LEU A 87 -13.95 0.45 9.08
C LEU A 87 -14.54 0.83 10.43
N GLY A 88 -15.87 0.88 10.56
CA GLY A 88 -16.55 1.01 11.86
C GLY A 88 -16.25 2.27 12.71
N GLY A 89 -15.37 3.16 12.26
CA GLY A 89 -14.83 4.28 13.03
C GLY A 89 -13.59 3.96 13.87
N ASP A 90 -13.10 2.72 13.86
CA ASP A 90 -11.95 2.24 14.63
C ASP A 90 -10.82 1.67 13.75
N GLY A 91 -11.01 1.63 12.43
CA GLY A 91 -9.97 1.25 11.49
C GLY A 91 -10.04 2.00 10.17
N VAL A 92 -8.95 1.89 9.41
CA VAL A 92 -8.87 2.34 8.02
C VAL A 92 -8.24 1.23 7.18
N GLN A 93 -8.80 0.98 6.01
CA GLN A 93 -8.29 0.00 5.05
C GLN A 93 -7.92 0.70 3.76
N ILE A 94 -6.76 0.35 3.19
CA ILE A 94 -6.27 0.82 1.90
C ILE A 94 -6.17 -0.35 0.90
N GLY A 95 -6.42 -0.10 -0.38
CA GLY A 95 -6.27 -1.13 -1.41
C GLY A 95 -6.66 -0.67 -2.81
N SER A 96 -6.78 -1.64 -3.72
CA SER A 96 -7.30 -1.46 -5.07
C SER A 96 -8.47 -2.43 -5.31
N PRO A 97 -9.51 -2.03 -6.06
CA PRO A 97 -10.59 -2.92 -6.48
C PRO A 97 -10.19 -3.84 -7.65
N LEU A 98 -9.00 -3.68 -8.24
CA LEU A 98 -8.60 -4.41 -9.44
C LEU A 98 -8.08 -5.81 -9.10
N GLU A 99 -8.60 -6.85 -9.78
CA GLU A 99 -8.22 -8.25 -9.53
C GLU A 99 -6.70 -8.49 -9.71
N TYR A 100 -6.10 -7.89 -10.73
CA TYR A 100 -4.66 -8.05 -11.00
C TYR A 100 -3.77 -7.34 -9.97
N ALA A 101 -4.32 -6.50 -9.09
CA ALA A 101 -3.57 -5.80 -8.04
C ALA A 101 -2.87 -6.81 -7.10
N ALA A 102 -3.54 -7.93 -6.79
CA ALA A 102 -2.96 -8.98 -5.95
C ALA A 102 -1.73 -9.62 -6.61
N MET A 103 -1.82 -9.96 -7.90
CA MET A 103 -0.70 -10.52 -8.67
C MET A 103 0.50 -9.55 -8.70
N MET A 104 0.25 -8.24 -8.78
CA MET A 104 1.32 -7.25 -8.76
C MET A 104 1.92 -7.07 -7.36
N GLN A 105 1.09 -7.06 -6.32
CA GLN A 105 1.53 -6.92 -4.94
C GLN A 105 2.40 -8.12 -4.51
N PHE A 106 1.98 -9.34 -4.83
CA PHE A 106 2.58 -10.57 -4.31
C PHE A 106 3.46 -11.31 -5.32
N GLY A 107 3.35 -11.00 -6.61
CA GLY A 107 3.94 -11.81 -7.67
C GLY A 107 3.19 -13.13 -7.88
N GLY A 108 3.74 -13.98 -8.74
CA GLY A 108 3.22 -15.31 -8.99
C GLY A 108 4.08 -16.12 -9.95
N THR A 109 4.12 -17.43 -9.75
CA THR A 109 4.91 -18.34 -10.59
C THR A 109 4.06 -19.02 -11.66
N GLN A 110 4.67 -19.47 -12.76
CA GLN A 110 3.97 -20.29 -13.76
C GLN A 110 3.47 -21.62 -13.19
N SER A 111 4.14 -22.18 -12.18
CA SER A 111 3.68 -23.40 -11.51
C SER A 111 2.34 -23.21 -10.79
N GLU A 112 2.15 -22.05 -10.17
CA GLU A 112 0.91 -21.72 -9.45
C GLU A 112 -0.17 -21.16 -10.40
N PHE A 113 0.27 -20.45 -11.45
CA PHE A 113 -0.59 -19.79 -12.43
C PHE A 113 -0.17 -20.17 -13.86
N PRO A 114 -0.65 -21.31 -14.40
CA PRO A 114 -0.18 -21.86 -15.68
C PRO A 114 -0.40 -20.97 -16.91
N ASN A 115 -1.30 -19.99 -16.82
CA ASN A 115 -1.59 -19.05 -17.92
C ASN A 115 -0.58 -17.90 -18.02
N LEU A 116 0.35 -17.77 -17.06
CA LEU A 116 1.39 -16.76 -17.11
C LEU A 116 2.37 -17.04 -18.24
N TRP A 117 2.92 -15.97 -18.83
CA TRP A 117 3.95 -16.05 -19.86
C TRP A 117 5.34 -16.38 -19.31
N GLY A 118 5.51 -16.24 -18.01
CA GLY A 118 6.71 -16.38 -17.20
C GLY A 118 6.37 -15.93 -15.79
N ASP A 119 7.29 -16.15 -14.84
CA ASP A 119 7.09 -15.71 -13.47
C ASP A 119 6.95 -14.18 -13.40
N ILE A 120 6.03 -13.72 -12.55
CA ILE A 120 5.82 -12.30 -12.27
C ILE A 120 6.46 -12.01 -10.91
N PRO A 121 7.50 -11.15 -10.85
CA PRO A 121 8.05 -10.75 -9.56
C PRO A 121 7.06 -9.87 -8.80
N ALA A 122 7.10 -9.98 -7.47
CA ALA A 122 6.37 -9.08 -6.58
C ALA A 122 6.85 -7.64 -6.76
N ARG A 123 5.89 -6.72 -6.74
CA ARG A 123 6.12 -5.27 -6.75
C ARG A 123 5.24 -4.66 -5.66
N PRO A 124 5.63 -4.83 -4.39
CA PRO A 124 4.81 -4.36 -3.29
C PRO A 124 4.59 -2.85 -3.40
N PHE A 125 3.33 -2.43 -3.42
CA PHE A 125 2.93 -1.02 -3.38
C PHE A 125 2.11 -0.72 -2.13
N LEU A 126 1.35 -1.71 -1.63
CA LEU A 126 0.69 -1.65 -0.33
C LEU A 126 1.68 -2.02 0.79
N GLY A 127 1.62 -1.26 1.87
CA GLY A 127 2.46 -1.36 3.05
C GLY A 127 2.66 0.01 3.68
N ILE A 128 3.24 0.01 4.88
CA ILE A 128 3.62 1.22 5.62
C ILE A 128 5.15 1.30 5.55
N SER A 129 5.67 2.37 4.96
CA SER A 129 7.09 2.69 5.02
C SER A 129 7.46 3.27 6.39
N SER A 130 8.75 3.42 6.69
CA SER A 130 9.17 4.15 7.90
C SER A 130 8.66 5.60 7.90
N GLU A 131 8.65 6.24 6.73
CA GLU A 131 8.10 7.60 6.58
C GLU A 131 6.60 7.65 6.82
N ASP A 132 5.84 6.65 6.35
CA ASP A 132 4.41 6.55 6.64
C ASP A 132 4.17 6.38 8.15
N GLU A 133 4.96 5.56 8.83
CA GLU A 133 4.84 5.36 10.29
C GLU A 133 5.05 6.68 11.03
N ASP A 134 6.12 7.42 10.71
CA ASP A 134 6.41 8.70 11.33
C ASP A 134 5.29 9.73 11.07
N ASN A 135 4.75 9.77 9.85
CA ASN A 135 3.63 10.64 9.49
C ASN A 135 2.36 10.29 10.27
N ILE A 136 2.03 9.00 10.38
CA ILE A 136 0.89 8.51 11.16
C ILE A 136 1.03 8.92 12.63
N LEU A 137 2.19 8.71 13.23
CA LEU A 137 2.44 9.05 14.63
C LEU A 137 2.34 10.56 14.86
N ALA A 138 2.90 11.38 13.97
CA ALA A 138 2.78 12.83 14.04
C ALA A 138 1.32 13.31 13.93
N LEU A 139 0.54 12.67 13.06
CA LEU A 139 -0.88 12.94 12.89
C LEU A 139 -1.67 12.59 14.15
N LEU A 140 -1.47 11.40 14.71
CA LEU A 140 -2.14 10.98 15.95
C LEU A 140 -1.79 11.91 17.12
N ALA A 141 -0.52 12.28 17.27
CA ALA A 141 -0.07 13.22 18.29
C ALA A 141 -0.73 14.60 18.15
N ARG A 142 -0.97 15.06 16.92
CA ARG A 142 -1.68 16.32 16.64
C ARG A 142 -3.14 16.26 17.08
N HIS A 143 -3.82 15.15 16.80
CA HIS A 143 -5.21 14.94 17.21
C HIS A 143 -5.37 14.78 18.74
N LEU A 144 -4.31 14.39 19.45
CA LEU A 144 -4.27 14.32 20.92
C LEU A 144 -4.09 15.68 21.62
N GLN A 145 -3.65 16.70 20.90
CA GLN A 145 -3.40 18.05 21.43
C GLN A 145 -4.57 19.02 21.21
N ASN A 146 -5.56 18.64 20.38
CA ASN A 146 -6.80 19.37 20.13
C ASN A 146 -7.90 18.96 21.12
#